data_AF-A0A0G4GU68-F1
#
_entry.id   AF-A0A0G4GU68-F1
#
_cell.length_a   1.000
_cell.length_b   1.000
_cell.length_c   1.000
_cell.angle_alpha   90.00
_cell.angle_beta   90.00
_cell.angle_gamma   90.00
#
_symmetry.space_group_name_H-M   'P 1'
#
loop_
_entity.id
_entity.type
_entity.pdbx_description
1 polymer ?
#
loop_
_entity_poly.entity_id
_entity_poly.type
_entity_poly.pdbx_seq_one_letter_code
_entity_poly.pdbx_strand_id
1 'polypeptide(L)'
;MLAPSVPYVPPVEMRMFVDGDKLKYQVASDDHEIVTPSDLGFILDLHGQRIHLGEGVQVEKDSAREATNAVNHVRTQIKYYVDIRVFDGNSPDATFTYRIPLLPVPMEDTVSALNSSWT
;
A
#
# COMPACT_ATOMS: atom_id res chain seq x y z
N MET A 1 -44.29 6.54 -20.69
CA MET A 1 -42.95 7.08 -20.43
C MET A 1 -42.06 5.91 -20.04
N LEU A 2 -41.00 5.64 -20.81
CA LEU A 2 -39.97 4.68 -20.39
C LEU A 2 -39.05 5.40 -19.41
N ALA A 3 -38.77 4.80 -18.25
CA ALA A 3 -37.76 5.32 -17.35
C ALA A 3 -36.41 5.37 -18.08
N PRO A 4 -35.59 6.43 -17.90
CA PRO A 4 -34.27 6.48 -18.50
C PRO A 4 -33.47 5.25 -18.05
N SER A 5 -33.01 4.45 -19.01
CA SER A 5 -32.07 3.36 -18.75
C SER A 5 -30.77 3.98 -18.29
N VAL A 6 -30.37 3.71 -17.05
CA VAL A 6 -29.04 4.07 -16.57
C VAL A 6 -28.03 3.32 -17.45
N PRO A 7 -27.09 4.02 -18.12
CA PRO A 7 -26.07 3.35 -18.90
C PRO A 7 -25.26 2.43 -17.98
N TYR A 8 -25.07 1.18 -18.41
CA TYR A 8 -24.21 0.25 -17.71
C TYR A 8 -22.77 0.76 -17.77
N VAL A 9 -22.15 0.94 -16.61
CA VAL A 9 -20.72 1.24 -16.47
C VAL A 9 -20.08 -0.01 -15.86
N PRO A 10 -19.13 -0.65 -16.56
CA PRO A 10 -18.47 -1.82 -15.99
C PRO A 10 -17.73 -1.48 -14.70
N PRO A 11 -17.66 -2.42 -13.74
CA PRO A 11 -16.94 -2.19 -12.49
C PRO A 11 -15.44 -1.97 -12.78
N VAL A 12 -14.82 -1.11 -11.99
CA VAL A 12 -13.36 -1.01 -11.96
C VAL A 12 -12.82 -2.04 -10.97
N GLU A 13 -11.67 -2.61 -11.27
CA GLU A 13 -10.93 -3.51 -10.40
C GLU A 13 -9.51 -2.99 -10.22
N MET A 14 -9.02 -3.01 -8.98
CA MET A 14 -7.64 -2.69 -8.65
C MET A 14 -7.01 -3.91 -7.99
N ARG A 15 -5.87 -4.36 -8.55
CA ARG A 15 -5.12 -5.49 -8.03
C ARG A 15 -3.72 -5.05 -7.63
N MET A 16 -3.28 -5.49 -6.47
CA MET A 16 -1.89 -5.39 -6.02
C MET A 16 -1.23 -6.76 -6.09
N PHE A 17 0.01 -6.82 -6.55
CA PHE A 17 0.74 -8.07 -6.71
C PHE A 17 2.25 -7.84 -6.67
N VAL A 18 3.02 -8.92 -6.52
CA VAL A 18 4.48 -8.88 -6.62
C VAL A 18 4.89 -9.41 -7.99
N ASP A 19 5.67 -8.63 -8.73
CA ASP A 19 6.24 -8.98 -10.03
C ASP A 19 7.77 -8.89 -9.94
N GLY A 20 8.43 -10.05 -9.99
CA GLY A 20 9.84 -10.17 -9.63
C GLY A 20 10.07 -9.84 -8.16
N ASP A 21 10.82 -8.77 -7.90
CA ASP A 21 11.08 -8.24 -6.56
C ASP A 21 10.22 -7.01 -6.22
N LYS A 22 9.41 -6.50 -7.16
CA LYS A 22 8.67 -5.24 -6.98
C LYS A 22 7.21 -5.47 -6.63
N LEU A 23 6.72 -4.71 -5.66
CA LEU A 23 5.30 -4.53 -5.42
C LEU A 23 4.72 -3.65 -6.52
N LYS A 24 3.62 -4.09 -7.11
CA LYS A 24 2.95 -3.39 -8.21
C LYS A 24 1.45 -3.32 -7.98
N TYR A 25 0.83 -2.42 -8.71
CA TYR A 25 -0.62 -2.39 -8.89
C TYR A 25 -0.99 -2.26 -10.36
N GLN A 26 -2.21 -2.69 -10.68
CA GLN A 26 -2.86 -2.44 -11.96
C GLN A 26 -4.32 -2.06 -11.72
N VAL A 27 -4.91 -1.34 -12.68
CA VAL A 27 -6.34 -1.01 -12.66
C VAL A 27 -6.95 -1.41 -14.00
N ALA A 28 -8.04 -2.17 -13.96
CA ALA A 28 -8.75 -2.65 -15.14
C ALA A 28 -10.26 -2.47 -14.97
N SER A 29 -11.00 -2.57 -16.07
CA SER A 29 -12.46 -2.63 -16.09
C SER A 29 -12.87 -3.55 -17.23
N ASP A 30 -13.53 -4.66 -16.89
CA ASP A 30 -13.69 -5.83 -17.77
C ASP A 30 -12.35 -6.23 -18.43
N ASP A 31 -12.31 -6.37 -19.75
CA ASP A 31 -11.12 -6.72 -20.54
C ASP A 31 -10.25 -5.51 -20.89
N HIS A 32 -10.55 -4.33 -20.34
CA HIS A 32 -9.84 -3.09 -20.62
C HIS A 32 -8.91 -2.68 -19.48
N GLU A 33 -7.62 -2.58 -19.78
CA GLU A 33 -6.63 -2.04 -18.85
C GLU A 33 -6.71 -0.51 -18.82
N ILE A 34 -6.93 0.05 -17.63
CA ILE A 34 -6.98 1.50 -17.38
C ILE A 34 -5.61 2.01 -16.95
N VAL A 35 -4.95 1.25 -16.06
CA VAL A 35 -3.59 1.52 -15.57
C VAL A 35 -2.76 0.26 -15.74
N THR A 36 -1.74 0.35 -16.61
CA THR A 36 -0.71 -0.69 -16.79
C THR A 36 -0.01 -0.99 -15.47
N PRO A 37 0.50 -2.22 -15.26
CA PRO A 37 1.30 -2.59 -14.09
C PRO A 37 2.35 -1.52 -13.71
N SER A 38 2.14 -0.90 -12.55
CA SER A 38 2.92 0.24 -12.07
C SER A 38 3.52 -0.04 -10.70
N ASP A 39 4.74 0.46 -10.46
CA ASP A 39 5.48 0.25 -9.21
C ASP A 39 4.73 0.89 -8.02
N LEU A 40 4.65 0.16 -6.91
CA LEU A 40 4.05 0.59 -5.66
C LEU A 40 5.13 0.51 -4.56
N GLY A 41 5.28 1.57 -3.78
CA GLY A 41 6.26 1.65 -2.72
C GLY A 41 6.67 3.08 -2.43
N PHE A 42 7.54 3.22 -1.43
CA PHE A 42 8.11 4.49 -1.02
C PHE A 42 9.52 4.27 -0.46
N ILE A 43 10.30 5.34 -0.39
CA ILE A 43 11.65 5.29 0.19
C ILE A 43 11.54 5.84 1.62
N LEU A 44 11.99 5.05 2.59
CA LEU A 44 12.11 5.47 3.99
C LEU A 44 13.57 5.74 4.31
N ASP A 45 13.86 6.89 4.92
CA ASP A 45 15.17 7.18 5.50
C ASP A 45 15.15 6.77 6.97
N LEU A 46 16.01 5.81 7.33
CA LEU A 46 16.12 5.27 8.68
C LEU A 46 17.58 5.38 9.10
N HIS A 47 17.89 6.42 9.88
CA HIS A 47 19.25 6.76 10.34
C HIS A 47 20.27 6.98 9.20
N GLY A 48 19.88 7.62 8.11
CA GLY A 48 20.74 7.90 6.96
C GLY A 48 20.84 6.73 5.97
N GLN A 49 20.14 5.63 6.23
CA GLN A 49 20.00 4.52 5.29
C GLN A 49 18.67 4.64 4.55
N ARG A 50 18.74 4.76 3.21
CA ARG A 50 17.56 4.74 2.33
C ARG A 50 17.10 3.30 2.11
N ILE A 51 15.87 3.00 2.51
CA ILE A 51 15.23 1.69 2.38
C ILE A 51 14.08 1.81 1.38
N HIS A 52 14.08 0.95 0.36
CA HIS A 52 13.05 0.94 -0.69
C HIS A 52 11.92 0.00 -0.28
N LEU A 53 10.86 0.53 0.33
CA LEU A 53 9.70 -0.24 0.79
C LEU A 53 8.71 -0.54 -0.34
N GLY A 54 9.22 -0.89 -1.51
CA GLY A 54 8.47 -1.46 -2.64
C GLY A 54 9.21 -2.61 -3.32
N GLU A 55 10.44 -2.91 -2.89
CA GLU A 55 11.29 -3.97 -3.43
C GLU A 55 11.54 -5.03 -2.35
N GLY A 56 11.68 -6.31 -2.73
CA GLY A 56 11.96 -7.39 -1.78
C GLY A 56 10.87 -7.55 -0.70
N VAL A 57 9.60 -7.48 -1.10
CA VAL A 57 8.46 -7.58 -0.18
C VAL A 57 7.70 -8.90 -0.32
N GLN A 58 6.96 -9.24 0.73
CA GLN A 58 5.95 -10.30 0.73
C GLN A 58 4.60 -9.71 1.12
N VAL A 59 3.54 -10.12 0.43
CA VAL A 59 2.16 -9.69 0.69
C VAL A 59 1.45 -10.82 1.43
N GLU A 60 0.98 -10.55 2.65
CA GLU A 60 0.35 -11.58 3.49
C GLU A 60 -1.12 -11.81 3.16
N LYS A 61 -1.77 -10.86 2.47
CA LYS A 61 -3.19 -10.94 2.10
C LYS A 61 -3.38 -10.32 0.73
N ASP A 62 -3.91 -11.12 -0.21
CA ASP A 62 -4.30 -10.70 -1.55
C ASP A 62 -5.83 -10.68 -1.57
N SER A 63 -6.45 -9.50 -1.50
CA SER A 63 -7.92 -9.41 -1.60
C SER A 63 -8.31 -8.41 -2.69
N ALA A 64 -9.16 -8.89 -3.60
CA ALA A 64 -9.45 -8.27 -4.89
C ALA A 64 -10.47 -7.12 -4.87
N ARG A 65 -11.04 -6.77 -3.70
CA ARG A 65 -12.02 -5.68 -3.58
C ARG A 65 -12.04 -5.17 -2.14
N GLU A 66 -11.79 -3.88 -1.95
CA GLU A 66 -11.73 -3.21 -0.64
C GLU A 66 -10.90 -3.96 0.42
N ALA A 67 -9.58 -3.87 0.30
CA ALA A 67 -8.68 -4.70 1.08
C ALA A 67 -7.62 -3.86 1.81
N THR A 68 -7.42 -4.16 3.09
CA THR A 68 -6.14 -3.90 3.74
C THR A 68 -5.20 -5.04 3.43
N ASN A 69 -4.14 -4.75 2.67
CA ASN A 69 -3.10 -5.71 2.36
C ASN A 69 -1.89 -5.43 3.27
N ALA A 70 -1.49 -6.42 4.05
CA ALA A 70 -0.29 -6.35 4.86
C ALA A 70 0.93 -6.69 3.99
N VAL A 71 1.94 -5.83 4.04
CA VAL A 71 3.18 -5.98 3.28
C VAL A 71 4.36 -6.03 4.25
N ASN A 72 5.18 -7.07 4.12
CA ASN A 72 6.39 -7.24 4.90
C ASN A 72 7.62 -7.06 4.00
N HIS A 73 8.47 -6.09 4.32
CA HIS A 73 9.74 -5.92 3.63
C HIS A 73 10.76 -6.93 4.19
N VAL A 74 11.16 -7.90 3.37
CA VAL A 74 11.88 -9.10 3.82
C VAL A 74 13.21 -8.77 4.49
N ARG A 75 13.95 -7.79 3.97
CA ARG A 75 15.28 -7.48 4.51
C ARG A 75 15.22 -6.79 5.88
N THR A 76 14.28 -5.90 6.08
CA THR A 76 14.22 -5.05 7.30
C THR A 76 13.15 -5.50 8.28
N GLN A 77 12.30 -6.46 7.89
CA GLN A 77 11.13 -6.91 8.67
C GLN A 77 10.16 -5.76 8.99
N ILE A 78 10.24 -4.66 8.23
CA ILE A 78 9.29 -3.55 8.35
C ILE A 78 7.97 -4.02 7.74
N LYS A 79 6.93 -4.02 8.58
CA LYS A 79 5.56 -4.29 8.17
C LYS A 79 4.81 -2.97 7.97
N TYR A 80 4.19 -2.82 6.81
CA TYR A 80 3.28 -1.72 6.50
C TYR A 80 2.03 -2.25 5.83
N TYR A 81 1.05 -1.38 5.60
CA TYR A 81 -0.22 -1.76 5.00
C TYR A 81 -0.54 -0.88 3.80
N VAL A 82 -1.18 -1.49 2.81
CA VAL A 82 -1.76 -0.80 1.65
C VAL A 82 -3.25 -1.05 1.69
N ASP A 83 -4.02 0.00 1.99
CA ASP A 83 -5.48 -0.05 1.91
C ASP A 83 -5.90 0.32 0.50
N ILE A 84 -6.64 -0.56 -0.16
CA ILE A 84 -7.22 -0.35 -1.48
C ILE A 84 -8.72 -0.19 -1.30
N ARG A 85 -9.31 0.81 -1.97
CA ARG A 85 -10.76 1.00 -2.04
C ARG A 85 -11.17 1.27 -3.47
N VAL A 86 -12.25 0.61 -3.89
CA VAL A 86 -12.82 0.72 -5.22
C VAL A 86 -14.26 1.16 -5.06
N PHE A 87 -14.62 2.24 -5.73
CA PHE A 87 -15.95 2.85 -5.66
C PHE A 87 -16.70 2.57 -6.96
N ASP A 88 -17.82 1.88 -6.84
CA ASP A 88 -18.75 1.65 -7.96
C ASP A 88 -19.66 2.86 -8.16
N GLY A 89 -20.13 3.09 -9.39
CA GLY A 89 -21.12 4.12 -9.69
C GLY A 89 -20.99 4.70 -11.10
N ASN A 90 -21.68 5.83 -11.34
CA ASN A 90 -21.63 6.53 -12.64
C ASN A 90 -20.25 7.12 -12.97
N SER A 91 -19.36 7.21 -11.98
CA SER A 91 -17.96 7.62 -12.12
C SER A 91 -17.13 6.69 -11.24
N PRO A 92 -16.77 5.50 -11.73
CA PRO A 92 -16.03 4.54 -10.93
C PRO A 92 -14.63 5.10 -10.62
N ASP A 93 -14.14 4.84 -9.41
CA ASP A 93 -12.87 5.37 -8.91
C ASP A 93 -12.15 4.30 -8.08
N ALA A 94 -10.81 4.37 -8.05
CA ALA A 94 -9.97 3.49 -7.26
C ALA A 94 -8.92 4.31 -6.51
N THR A 95 -8.83 4.06 -5.20
CA THR A 95 -7.88 4.75 -4.32
C THR A 95 -7.03 3.73 -3.57
N PHE A 96 -5.80 4.13 -3.25
CA PHE A 96 -4.97 3.38 -2.32
C PHE A 96 -4.30 4.32 -1.33
N THR A 97 -3.98 3.80 -0.14
CA THR A 97 -3.32 4.57 0.91
C THR A 97 -2.34 3.70 1.67
N TYR A 98 -1.14 4.24 1.93
CA TYR A 98 -0.16 3.60 2.79
C TYR A 98 -0.47 3.88 4.25
N ARG A 99 -0.45 2.83 5.08
CA ARG A 99 -0.40 2.96 6.54
C ARG A 99 0.90 2.36 7.06
N ILE A 100 1.73 3.20 7.63
CA ILE A 100 3.00 2.83 8.22
C ILE A 100 2.78 2.89 9.74
N PRO A 101 2.83 1.76 10.46
CA PRO A 101 2.74 1.78 11.91
C PRO A 101 3.93 2.55 12.48
N LEU A 102 3.73 3.23 13.62
CA LEU A 102 4.83 3.81 14.37
C LEU A 102 5.80 2.68 14.74
N LEU A 103 7.00 2.70 14.17
CA LEU A 103 8.05 1.77 14.54
C LEU A 103 8.46 2.09 15.99
N PRO A 104 8.65 1.08 16.86
CA PRO A 104 9.16 1.32 18.20
C PRO A 104 10.50 2.05 18.08
N VAL A 105 10.60 3.22 18.72
CA VAL A 105 11.86 3.96 18.80
C VAL A 105 12.84 3.11 19.61
N PRO A 106 14.07 2.87 19.13
CA PRO A 106 15.08 2.17 19.93
C PRO A 106 15.23 2.87 21.29
N MET A 107 15.10 2.13 22.38
CA MET A 107 15.17 2.66 23.77
C MET A 107 16.57 3.15 24.17
N GLU A 108 17.53 3.29 23.24
CA GLU A 108 18.89 3.75 23.54
C GLU A 108 18.94 5.23 23.94
N ASP A 109 17.98 6.05 23.50
CA ASP A 109 17.93 7.48 23.85
C ASP A 109 17.27 7.76 25.21
N THR A 110 16.53 6.81 25.79
CA THR A 110 15.84 7.03 27.08
C THR A 110 16.77 6.82 28.28
N VAL A 111 17.79 5.97 28.14
CA VAL A 111 18.76 5.70 29.23
C VAL A 111 19.79 6.82 29.35
N SER A 112 20.10 7.52 28.26
CA SER A 112 21.05 8.64 28.27
C SER A 112 20.51 9.89 28.97
N ALA A 113 19.20 10.17 28.89
CA ALA A 113 18.59 11.32 29.54
C ALA A 113 18.39 11.16 31.07
N LEU A 114 18.38 9.91 31.57
CA LEU A 114 18.22 9.61 33.00
C LEU A 114 19.54 9.62 33.78
N ASN A 115 20.69 9.52 33.10
CA ASN A 115 22.00 9.52 33.74
C ASN A 115 22.69 10.90 33.77
N SER A 116 22.15 11.90 33.06
CA SER A 116 22.69 13.27 33.02
C SER A 116 22.09 14.21 34.08
N SER A 117 21.25 13.72 34.99
CA SER A 117 20.65 14.49 36.10
C SER A 117 21.35 14.29 37.45
N TRP A 118 22.52 13.62 37.47
CA TRP A 118 23.36 13.45 38.66
C TRP A 118 24.85 13.65 38.35
N THR A 119 25.24 14.87 37.95
CA THR A 119 26.61 15.38 38.10
C THR A 119 26.60 16.89 38.27
#